data_AF-A0A966W7P7-F1
#
_entry.id   AF-A0A966W7P7-F1
#
_cell.length_a   1.000
_cell.length_b   1.000
_cell.length_c   1.000
_cell.angle_alpha   90.00
_cell.angle_beta   90.00
_cell.angle_gamma   90.00
#
_symmetry.space_group_name_H-M   'P 1'
#
loop_
_entity.id
_entity.type
_entity.pdbx_description
1 polymer ?
#
loop_
_entity_poly.entity_id
_entity_poly.type
_entity_poly.pdbx_seq_one_letter_code
_entity_poly.pdbx_strand_id
1 'polypeptide(L)'
;GIGYLLWSSGKGLVWFALPAAIGCLLHLWLVRRRPIIALVSLSVFGIELWYFSRWWAWHGDWSWGPRYLYVTIPFLMLGWIAPLLAWPKWHWSVKTVTGLVAVTVGGFGLYVNVLGVAIDYGAYYSVVGNQLGRGVDVRDARTVPPFSPLRGHQWLLQASLYEVFGPSHKPADNPYRYRFPWAMAFPELVPEAPERAYGFDLWWAARRGTSRFLDYWSSLTAIWLGAILLKHLQSLFRGSDHGSAGLAPPTKQRS
;
A
#
# COMPACT_ATOMS: atom_id res chain seq x y z
N GLY A 1 -7.72 -17.07 13.36
CA GLY A 1 -7.47 -16.11 12.26
C GLY A 1 -6.67 -14.87 12.64
N ILE A 2 -6.64 -14.40 13.91
CA ILE A 2 -6.07 -13.08 14.27
C ILE A 2 -4.62 -12.91 13.79
N GLY A 3 -3.73 -13.84 14.15
CA GLY A 3 -2.33 -13.78 13.76
C GLY A 3 -2.14 -13.74 12.24
N TYR A 4 -2.98 -14.46 11.49
CA TYR A 4 -2.94 -14.40 10.04
C TYR A 4 -3.40 -13.06 9.49
N LEU A 5 -4.51 -12.48 9.97
CA LEU A 5 -4.98 -11.17 9.50
C LEU A 5 -3.97 -10.03 9.72
N LEU A 6 -3.11 -10.17 10.72
CA LEU A 6 -2.14 -9.13 11.08
C LEU A 6 -0.74 -9.38 10.50
N TRP A 7 -0.24 -10.62 10.53
CA TRP A 7 1.15 -10.97 10.21
C TRP A 7 1.35 -11.87 8.97
N SER A 8 0.28 -12.38 8.35
CA SER A 8 0.38 -13.20 7.13
C SER A 8 1.23 -12.52 6.05
N SER A 9 2.17 -13.24 5.44
CA SER A 9 2.96 -12.74 4.30
C SER A 9 2.08 -12.37 3.08
N GLY A 10 0.92 -12.99 2.96
CA GLY A 10 -0.01 -12.83 1.85
C GLY A 10 -1.07 -11.76 2.05
N LYS A 11 -1.46 -11.54 3.30
CA LYS A 11 -2.68 -10.81 3.67
C LYS A 11 -2.54 -9.94 4.92
N GLY A 12 -1.39 -9.93 5.57
CA GLY A 12 -1.23 -9.29 6.87
C GLY A 12 -1.29 -7.77 6.80
N LEU A 13 -2.02 -7.15 7.74
CA LEU A 13 -2.09 -5.69 7.91
C LEU A 13 -0.70 -5.04 7.98
N VAL A 14 0.26 -5.66 8.67
CA VAL A 14 1.61 -5.10 8.84
C VAL A 14 2.33 -4.91 7.50
N TRP A 15 2.17 -5.86 6.58
CA TRP A 15 2.88 -5.86 5.30
C TRP A 15 2.18 -5.01 4.24
N PHE A 16 0.84 -5.03 4.22
CA PHE A 16 0.06 -4.36 3.19
C PHE A 16 -0.40 -2.95 3.59
N ALA A 17 -0.40 -2.63 4.88
CA ALA A 17 -0.83 -1.35 5.41
C ALA A 17 0.03 -0.95 6.61
N LEU A 18 1.36 -0.98 6.45
CA LEU A 18 2.32 -0.60 7.50
C LEU A 18 2.02 0.74 8.17
N PRO A 19 1.63 1.82 7.45
CA PRO A 19 1.22 3.06 8.10
C PRO A 19 0.08 2.84 9.09
N ALA A 20 -0.90 1.99 8.75
CA ALA A 20 -2.06 1.69 9.60
C ALA A 20 -1.69 0.85 10.80
N ALA A 21 -0.79 -0.12 10.63
CA ALA A 21 -0.23 -0.88 11.74
C ALA A 21 0.50 0.03 12.75
N ILE A 22 1.29 1.00 12.27
CA ILE A 22 1.95 1.98 13.14
C ILE A 22 0.91 2.92 13.76
N GLY A 23 -0.09 3.37 13.00
CA GLY A 23 -1.21 4.15 13.52
C GLY A 23 -1.91 3.44 14.68
N CYS A 24 -2.11 2.13 14.58
CA CYS A 24 -2.64 1.30 15.67
C CYS A 24 -1.77 1.39 16.94
N LEU A 25 -0.44 1.30 16.82
CA LEU A 25 0.47 1.43 17.96
C LEU A 25 0.43 2.84 18.57
N LEU A 26 0.31 3.86 17.73
CA LEU A 26 0.23 5.27 18.15
C LEU A 26 -1.09 5.62 18.85
N HIS A 27 -2.09 4.73 18.83
CA HIS A 27 -3.30 4.91 19.65
C HIS A 27 -2.98 4.97 21.14
N LEU A 28 -1.89 4.37 21.62
CA LEU A 28 -1.45 4.49 23.02
C LEU A 28 -1.21 5.95 23.45
N TRP A 29 -0.81 6.80 22.51
CA TRP A 29 -0.70 8.24 22.72
C TRP A 29 -2.04 8.96 22.57
N LEU A 30 -2.86 8.53 21.59
CA LEU A 30 -4.18 9.10 21.37
C LEU A 30 -5.11 8.88 22.56
N VAL A 31 -5.09 7.71 23.19
CA VAL A 31 -5.92 7.39 24.38
C VAL A 31 -5.69 8.41 25.51
N ARG A 32 -4.43 8.84 25.71
CA ARG A 32 -4.09 9.81 26.75
C ARG A 32 -4.59 11.24 26.46
N ARG A 33 -4.81 11.58 25.18
CA ARG A 33 -5.21 12.94 24.77
C ARG A 33 -6.70 13.05 24.40
N ARG A 34 -7.24 12.00 23.79
CA ARG A 34 -8.60 11.92 23.22
C ARG A 34 -9.14 10.49 23.42
N PRO A 35 -9.47 10.10 24.67
CA PRO A 35 -9.81 8.72 25.00
C PRO A 35 -11.04 8.20 24.25
N ILE A 36 -12.08 9.03 24.06
CA ILE A 36 -13.31 8.64 23.37
C ILE A 36 -13.02 8.33 21.90
N ILE A 37 -12.26 9.19 21.20
CA ILE A 37 -11.90 8.98 19.79
C ILE A 37 -11.10 7.68 19.65
N ALA A 38 -10.09 7.49 20.51
CA ALA A 38 -9.27 6.29 20.50
C ALA A 38 -10.07 5.02 20.83
N LEU A 39 -11.00 5.09 21.77
CA LEU A 39 -11.85 3.98 22.15
C LEU A 39 -12.75 3.57 20.98
N VAL A 40 -13.44 4.53 20.35
CA VAL A 40 -14.33 4.26 19.23
C VAL A 40 -13.54 3.68 18.05
N SER A 41 -12.40 4.28 17.68
CA SER A 41 -11.58 3.80 16.55
C SER A 41 -11.02 2.40 16.79
N LEU A 42 -10.50 2.12 17.99
CA LEU A 42 -10.02 0.77 18.34
C LEU A 42 -11.16 -0.24 18.47
N SER A 43 -12.35 0.18 18.89
CA SER A 43 -13.50 -0.72 18.98
C SER A 43 -13.95 -1.18 17.60
N VAL A 44 -14.01 -0.27 16.62
CA VAL A 44 -14.31 -0.63 15.21
C VAL A 44 -13.30 -1.65 14.69
N PHE A 45 -12.01 -1.37 14.87
CA PHE A 45 -10.95 -2.30 14.47
C PHE A 45 -11.04 -3.65 15.21
N GLY A 46 -11.23 -3.63 16.52
CA GLY A 46 -11.28 -4.82 17.36
C GLY A 46 -12.47 -5.72 17.05
N ILE A 47 -13.65 -5.14 16.79
CA ILE A 47 -14.85 -5.89 16.41
C ILE A 47 -14.65 -6.57 15.05
N GLU A 48 -14.16 -5.83 14.05
CA GLU A 48 -13.89 -6.37 12.71
C GLU A 48 -12.83 -7.47 12.74
N LEU A 49 -11.72 -7.23 13.45
CA LEU A 49 -10.66 -8.20 13.65
C LEU A 49 -11.19 -9.46 14.33
N TRP A 50 -11.98 -9.32 15.40
CA TRP A 50 -12.54 -10.44 16.12
C TRP A 50 -13.48 -11.26 15.23
N TYR A 51 -14.42 -10.60 14.54
CA TYR A 51 -15.38 -11.24 13.65
C TYR A 51 -14.67 -12.03 12.53
N PHE A 52 -13.83 -11.36 11.73
CA PHE A 52 -13.17 -12.00 10.59
C PHE A 52 -12.07 -12.98 10.99
N SER A 53 -11.54 -12.90 12.21
CA SER A 53 -10.60 -13.90 12.70
C SER A 53 -11.21 -15.28 12.93
N ARG A 54 -12.53 -15.34 13.12
CA ARG A 54 -13.31 -16.58 13.29
C ARG A 54 -13.99 -17.03 12.01
N TRP A 55 -14.04 -16.16 11.01
CA TRP A 55 -14.58 -16.48 9.70
C TRP A 55 -13.67 -17.50 8.99
N TRP A 56 -14.28 -18.54 8.40
CA TRP A 56 -13.54 -19.64 7.75
C TRP A 56 -12.70 -19.15 6.57
N ALA A 57 -13.20 -18.16 5.81
CA ALA A 57 -12.49 -17.54 4.68
C ALA A 57 -11.77 -16.25 5.09
N TRP A 58 -11.12 -16.21 6.26
CA TRP A 58 -10.44 -15.02 6.82
C TRP A 58 -9.49 -14.31 5.84
N HIS A 59 -8.95 -15.03 4.85
CA HIS A 59 -7.95 -14.54 3.91
C HIS A 59 -8.51 -13.64 2.79
N GLY A 60 -9.83 -13.70 2.53
CA GLY A 60 -10.47 -12.84 1.52
C GLY A 60 -9.98 -13.04 0.07
N ASP A 61 -9.31 -14.16 -0.18
CA ASP A 61 -8.60 -14.60 -1.41
C ASP A 61 -8.37 -13.58 -2.50
N TRP A 62 -9.17 -13.55 -3.57
CA TRP A 62 -8.94 -12.77 -4.78
C TRP A 62 -9.01 -11.27 -4.47
N SER A 63 -7.94 -10.76 -3.87
CA SER A 63 -7.82 -9.41 -3.33
C SER A 63 -6.36 -9.05 -3.06
N TRP A 64 -6.08 -7.75 -3.11
CA TRP A 64 -4.85 -7.17 -2.61
C TRP A 64 -4.93 -6.92 -1.10
N GLY A 65 -4.02 -7.49 -0.31
CA GLY A 65 -3.92 -7.26 1.14
C GLY A 65 -5.12 -7.75 2.00
N PRO A 66 -5.25 -7.26 3.25
CA PRO A 66 -6.27 -7.67 4.22
C PRO A 66 -7.64 -7.05 3.88
N ARG A 67 -8.31 -7.54 2.83
CA ARG A 67 -9.60 -7.01 2.32
C ARG A 67 -10.60 -6.66 3.43
N TYR A 68 -10.71 -7.52 4.45
CA TYR A 68 -11.65 -7.33 5.55
C TYR A 68 -11.26 -6.23 6.54
N LEU A 69 -9.96 -5.98 6.73
CA LEU A 69 -9.50 -4.90 7.61
C LEU A 69 -9.41 -3.56 6.89
N TYR A 70 -9.62 -3.51 5.57
CA TYR A 70 -9.47 -2.28 4.80
C TYR A 70 -10.39 -1.15 5.30
N VAL A 71 -11.62 -1.50 5.70
CA VAL A 71 -12.60 -0.55 6.27
C VAL A 71 -12.09 0.08 7.57
N THR A 72 -11.22 -0.62 8.30
CA THR A 72 -10.67 -0.15 9.59
C THR A 72 -9.45 0.77 9.42
N ILE A 73 -8.83 0.81 8.24
CA ILE A 73 -7.60 1.58 8.00
C ILE A 73 -7.74 3.07 8.36
N PRO A 74 -8.79 3.81 7.96
CA PRO A 74 -8.95 5.22 8.33
C PRO A 74 -9.03 5.42 9.85
N PHE A 75 -9.62 4.48 10.59
CA PHE A 75 -9.70 4.53 12.05
C PHE A 75 -8.34 4.30 12.70
N LEU A 76 -7.57 3.34 12.20
CA LEU A 76 -6.20 3.11 12.64
C LEU A 76 -5.27 4.29 12.33
N MET A 77 -5.51 4.98 11.21
CA MET A 77 -4.80 6.20 10.83
C MET A 77 -4.97 7.34 11.83
N LEU A 78 -6.06 7.38 12.61
CA LEU A 78 -6.27 8.43 13.62
C LEU A 78 -5.19 8.45 14.70
N GLY A 79 -4.50 7.33 14.95
CA GLY A 79 -3.39 7.27 15.89
C GLY A 79 -2.25 8.23 15.53
N TRP A 80 -2.08 8.57 14.24
CA TRP A 80 -1.09 9.55 13.78
C TRP A 80 -1.38 10.98 14.22
N ILE A 81 -2.63 11.32 14.57
CA ILE A 81 -3.01 12.69 14.94
C ILE A 81 -2.23 13.19 16.16
N ALA A 82 -2.09 12.35 17.18
CA ALA A 82 -1.42 12.74 18.43
C ALA A 82 0.05 13.15 18.25
N PRO A 83 0.92 12.35 17.58
CA PRO A 83 2.30 12.75 17.31
C PRO A 83 2.39 13.91 16.31
N LEU A 84 1.53 13.96 15.28
CA LEU A 84 1.55 15.06 14.31
C LEU A 84 1.25 16.42 14.97
N LEU A 85 0.29 16.47 15.90
CA LEU A 85 0.01 17.69 16.68
C LEU A 85 1.12 18.06 17.66
N ALA A 86 1.91 17.07 18.13
CA ALA A 86 3.04 17.31 19.02
C ALA A 86 4.32 17.71 18.27
N TRP A 87 4.38 17.45 16.97
CA TRP A 87 5.58 17.62 16.12
C TRP A 87 6.29 18.96 16.28
N PRO A 88 5.61 20.13 16.27
CA PRO A 88 6.30 21.42 16.36
C PRO A 88 7.09 21.59 17.66
N LYS A 89 6.63 20.93 18.75
CA LYS A 89 7.19 21.04 20.10
C LYS A 89 8.36 20.11 20.37
N TRP A 90 8.66 19.19 19.45
CA TRP A 90 9.75 18.24 19.63
C TRP A 90 11.12 18.88 19.40
N HIS A 91 12.12 18.38 20.14
CA HIS A 91 13.52 18.71 19.91
C HIS A 91 13.93 18.25 18.50
N TRP A 92 14.94 18.94 17.92
CA TRP A 92 15.35 18.72 16.53
C TRP A 92 15.73 17.26 16.24
N SER A 93 16.42 16.58 17.17
CA SER A 93 16.81 15.18 17.03
C SER A 93 15.60 14.25 16.90
N VAL A 94 14.57 14.47 17.72
CA VAL A 94 13.31 13.70 17.68
C VAL A 94 12.55 13.98 16.37
N LYS A 95 12.57 15.22 15.89
CA LYS A 95 11.98 15.59 14.58
C LYS A 95 12.67 14.88 13.43
N THR A 96 14.01 14.84 13.41
CA THR A 96 14.77 14.17 12.35
C THR A 96 14.47 12.67 12.33
N VAL A 97 14.54 12.00 13.48
CA VAL A 97 14.26 10.56 13.58
C VAL A 97 12.82 10.25 13.16
N THR A 98 11.85 10.99 13.69
CA THR A 98 10.45 10.73 13.33
C THR A 98 10.16 11.11 11.88
N GLY A 99 10.86 12.10 11.33
CA GLY A 99 10.79 12.49 9.92
C GLY A 99 11.24 11.36 9.02
N LEU A 100 12.39 10.76 9.34
CA LEU A 100 12.91 9.61 8.63
C LEU A 100 11.95 8.42 8.71
N VAL A 101 11.44 8.10 9.91
CA VAL A 101 10.46 7.03 10.09
C VAL A 101 9.20 7.28 9.27
N ALA A 102 8.66 8.51 9.30
CA ALA A 102 7.47 8.86 8.52
C ALA A 102 7.71 8.73 7.02
N VAL A 103 8.89 9.15 6.52
CA VAL A 103 9.28 9.00 5.11
C VAL A 103 9.44 7.52 4.74
N THR A 104 10.09 6.70 5.57
CA THR A 104 10.24 5.27 5.31
C THR A 104 8.89 4.55 5.29
N VAL A 105 8.03 4.84 6.26
CA VAL A 105 6.69 4.24 6.39
C VAL A 105 5.78 4.68 5.26
N GLY A 106 5.80 5.98 4.93
CA GLY A 106 5.06 6.54 3.80
C GLY A 106 5.55 5.99 2.47
N GLY A 107 6.87 5.91 2.28
CA GLY A 107 7.50 5.34 1.09
C GLY A 107 7.19 3.85 0.92
N PHE A 108 7.22 3.08 2.01
CA PHE A 108 6.81 1.68 1.98
C PHE A 108 5.31 1.54 1.67
N GLY A 109 4.46 2.35 2.28
CA GLY A 109 3.03 2.40 1.97
C GLY A 109 2.76 2.73 0.51
N LEU A 110 3.48 3.71 -0.04
CA LEU A 110 3.41 4.06 -1.46
C LEU A 110 3.85 2.90 -2.35
N TYR A 111 4.99 2.28 -2.06
CA TYR A 111 5.50 1.11 -2.78
C TYR A 111 4.46 -0.03 -2.84
N VAL A 112 3.87 -0.38 -1.69
CA VAL A 112 2.84 -1.42 -1.63
C VAL A 112 1.61 -1.05 -2.48
N ASN A 113 1.14 0.21 -2.42
CA ASN A 113 -0.02 0.62 -3.21
C ASN A 113 0.29 0.69 -4.71
N VAL A 114 1.50 1.09 -5.10
CA VAL A 114 1.94 1.06 -6.50
C VAL A 114 1.91 -0.37 -7.03
N LEU A 115 2.41 -1.34 -6.28
CA LEU A 115 2.34 -2.76 -6.67
C LEU A 115 0.90 -3.26 -6.82
N GLY A 116 0.01 -2.85 -5.92
CA GLY A 116 -1.40 -3.27 -5.93
C GLY A 116 -2.21 -2.66 -7.07
N VAL A 117 -1.86 -1.46 -7.53
CA VAL A 117 -2.54 -0.77 -8.65
C VAL A 117 -1.92 -1.11 -9.99
N ALA A 118 -0.60 -1.36 -10.05
CA ALA A 118 0.10 -1.60 -11.31
C ALA A 118 -0.17 -2.98 -11.90
N ILE A 119 -0.39 -4.00 -11.06
CA ILE A 119 -0.49 -5.39 -11.47
C ILE A 119 -1.81 -5.98 -10.97
N ASP A 120 -2.52 -6.68 -11.86
CA ASP A 120 -3.72 -7.42 -11.53
C ASP A 120 -3.38 -8.52 -10.51
N TYR A 121 -4.03 -8.47 -9.34
CA TYR A 121 -3.87 -9.51 -8.33
C TYR A 121 -4.37 -10.87 -8.84
N GLY A 122 -5.36 -10.88 -9.73
CA GLY A 122 -5.88 -12.09 -10.37
C GLY A 122 -4.83 -12.79 -11.22
N ALA A 123 -4.07 -12.02 -12.01
CA ALA A 123 -2.95 -12.52 -12.78
C ALA A 123 -1.92 -13.24 -11.89
N TYR A 124 -1.52 -12.65 -10.76
CA TYR A 124 -0.59 -13.30 -9.83
C TYR A 124 -1.15 -14.61 -9.26
N TYR A 125 -2.39 -14.60 -8.76
CA TYR A 125 -3.00 -15.83 -8.22
C TYR A 125 -3.21 -16.90 -9.30
N SER A 126 -3.42 -16.51 -10.56
CA SER A 126 -3.47 -17.46 -11.67
C SER A 126 -2.14 -18.16 -11.92
N VAL A 127 -1.01 -17.46 -11.74
CA VAL A 127 0.33 -18.06 -11.80
C VAL A 127 0.49 -19.09 -10.69
N VAL A 128 0.27 -18.69 -9.44
CA VAL A 128 0.53 -19.57 -8.30
C VAL A 128 -0.47 -20.73 -8.23
N GLY A 129 -1.73 -20.50 -8.56
CA GLY A 129 -2.76 -21.54 -8.50
C GLY A 129 -2.79 -22.45 -9.72
N ASN A 130 -2.87 -21.86 -10.91
CA ASN A 130 -3.09 -22.64 -12.13
C ASN A 130 -1.76 -23.09 -12.76
N GLN A 131 -0.76 -22.19 -12.87
CA GLN A 131 0.47 -22.50 -13.59
C GLN A 131 1.47 -23.34 -12.78
N LEU A 132 1.36 -23.37 -11.45
CA LEU A 132 2.15 -24.28 -10.60
C LEU A 132 1.44 -25.61 -10.32
N GLY A 133 0.28 -25.86 -10.94
CA GLY A 133 -0.48 -27.10 -10.75
C GLY A 133 -1.07 -27.28 -9.35
N ARG A 134 -1.16 -26.22 -8.54
CA ARG A 134 -1.68 -26.26 -7.15
C ARG A 134 -3.21 -26.09 -7.06
N GLY A 135 -3.86 -25.89 -8.21
CA GLY A 135 -5.29 -25.63 -8.29
C GLY A 135 -5.67 -24.22 -7.79
N VAL A 136 -6.97 -23.96 -7.69
CA VAL A 136 -7.49 -22.61 -7.36
C VAL A 136 -7.23 -22.24 -5.88
N ASP A 137 -6.92 -23.20 -4.99
CA ASP A 137 -6.63 -22.96 -3.57
C ASP A 137 -5.14 -22.65 -3.32
N VAL A 138 -4.82 -21.35 -3.31
CA VAL A 138 -3.46 -20.81 -3.20
C VAL A 138 -3.04 -20.59 -1.74
N ARG A 139 -3.08 -21.66 -0.94
CA ARG A 139 -2.72 -21.64 0.50
C ARG A 139 -1.35 -21.03 0.75
N ASP A 140 -0.37 -21.38 -0.07
CA ASP A 140 1.01 -20.94 0.12
C ASP A 140 1.15 -19.43 -0.10
N ALA A 141 0.40 -18.85 -1.03
CA ALA A 141 0.39 -17.40 -1.22
C ALA A 141 -0.13 -16.64 0.00
N ARG A 142 -0.90 -17.31 0.88
CA ARG A 142 -1.42 -16.72 2.11
C ARG A 142 -0.38 -16.70 3.23
N THR A 143 0.56 -17.64 3.31
CA THR A 143 1.40 -17.78 4.53
C THR A 143 2.88 -18.02 4.27
N VAL A 144 3.26 -18.42 3.07
CA VAL A 144 4.65 -18.74 2.72
C VAL A 144 5.31 -17.48 2.14
N PRO A 145 6.34 -16.90 2.79
CA PRO A 145 6.92 -15.62 2.37
C PRO A 145 7.44 -15.56 0.92
N PRO A 146 8.06 -16.63 0.37
CA PRO A 146 8.39 -16.70 -1.05
C PRO A 146 7.20 -16.51 -2.00
N PHE A 147 5.99 -16.93 -1.60
CA PHE A 147 4.76 -16.74 -2.39
C PHE A 147 3.96 -15.50 -1.97
N SER A 148 4.58 -14.55 -1.26
CA SER A 148 3.91 -13.30 -0.93
C SER A 148 3.52 -12.53 -2.20
N PRO A 149 2.27 -12.05 -2.33
CA PRO A 149 1.84 -11.18 -3.42
C PRO A 149 2.68 -9.92 -3.55
N LEU A 150 3.30 -9.40 -2.48
CA LEU A 150 4.23 -8.26 -2.58
C LEU A 150 5.42 -8.60 -3.49
N ARG A 151 6.06 -9.74 -3.25
CA ARG A 151 7.19 -10.19 -4.08
C ARG A 151 6.73 -10.62 -5.47
N GLY A 152 5.58 -11.27 -5.55
CA GLY A 152 4.95 -11.67 -6.81
C GLY A 152 4.67 -10.49 -7.73
N HIS A 153 4.00 -9.46 -7.22
CA HIS A 153 3.69 -8.24 -7.96
C HIS A 153 4.96 -7.45 -8.27
N GLN A 154 5.97 -7.43 -7.40
CA GLN A 154 7.26 -6.82 -7.73
C GLN A 154 7.91 -7.52 -8.94
N TRP A 155 7.93 -8.85 -8.95
CA TRP A 155 8.47 -9.62 -10.06
C TRP A 155 7.69 -9.36 -11.36
N LEU A 156 6.35 -9.42 -11.31
CA LEU A 156 5.50 -9.12 -12.47
C LEU A 156 5.65 -7.67 -12.94
N LEU A 157 5.78 -6.71 -12.03
CA LEU A 157 6.04 -5.31 -12.37
C LEU A 157 7.35 -5.16 -13.15
N GLN A 158 8.43 -5.82 -12.71
CA GLN A 158 9.71 -5.80 -13.42
C GLN A 158 9.60 -6.43 -14.81
N ALA A 159 8.91 -7.57 -14.91
CA ALA A 159 8.66 -8.23 -16.20
C ALA A 159 7.84 -7.35 -17.15
N SER A 160 6.76 -6.74 -16.66
CA SER A 160 5.89 -5.82 -17.43
C SER A 160 6.61 -4.53 -17.84
N LEU A 161 7.45 -3.96 -16.96
CA LEU A 161 8.27 -2.80 -17.31
C LEU A 161 9.26 -3.11 -18.44
N TYR A 162 9.89 -4.29 -18.42
CA TYR A 162 10.77 -4.72 -19.49
C TYR A 162 10.01 -4.96 -20.80
N GLU A 163 8.79 -5.50 -20.74
CA GLU A 163 7.99 -5.69 -21.95
C GLU A 163 7.64 -4.36 -22.64
N VAL A 164 7.39 -3.30 -21.86
CA VAL A 164 7.03 -1.97 -22.38
C VAL A 164 8.26 -1.15 -22.80
N PHE A 165 9.31 -1.14 -21.99
CA PHE A 165 10.46 -0.24 -22.16
C PHE A 165 11.77 -0.94 -22.56
N GLY A 166 11.78 -2.28 -22.58
CA GLY A 166 12.96 -3.06 -22.87
C GLY A 166 13.33 -3.04 -24.37
N PRO A 167 14.55 -3.49 -24.70
CA PRO A 167 15.05 -3.51 -26.07
C PRO A 167 14.37 -4.57 -26.95
N SER A 168 13.69 -5.56 -26.35
CA SER A 168 12.94 -6.59 -27.06
C SER A 168 11.57 -6.80 -26.43
N HIS A 169 10.55 -6.88 -27.26
CA HIS A 169 9.17 -7.17 -26.87
C HIS A 169 8.86 -8.69 -26.89
N LYS A 170 9.83 -9.54 -27.24
CA LYS A 170 9.64 -10.99 -27.20
C LYS A 170 9.71 -11.48 -25.75
N PRO A 171 8.72 -12.24 -25.25
CA PRO A 171 8.75 -12.76 -23.89
C PRO A 171 9.98 -13.62 -23.57
N ALA A 172 10.53 -14.32 -24.58
CA ALA A 172 11.73 -15.14 -24.43
C ALA A 172 12.99 -14.34 -24.06
N ASP A 173 13.05 -13.07 -24.46
CA ASP A 173 14.19 -12.19 -24.21
C ASP A 173 14.05 -11.43 -22.88
N ASN A 174 12.97 -11.65 -22.14
CA ASN A 174 12.72 -10.97 -20.86
C ASN A 174 13.57 -11.59 -19.75
N PRO A 175 14.58 -10.87 -19.19
CA PRO A 175 15.48 -11.41 -18.17
C PRO A 175 14.78 -11.70 -16.85
N TYR A 176 13.59 -11.13 -16.64
CA TYR A 176 12.78 -11.37 -15.45
C TYR A 176 11.87 -12.59 -15.58
N ARG A 177 11.75 -13.21 -16.76
CA ARG A 177 10.79 -14.30 -17.00
C ARG A 177 10.87 -15.45 -16.01
N TYR A 178 12.09 -15.89 -15.69
CA TYR A 178 12.35 -16.99 -14.77
C TYR A 178 12.91 -16.53 -13.41
N ARG A 179 12.83 -15.23 -13.10
CA ARG A 179 13.24 -14.68 -11.80
C ARG A 179 12.09 -14.65 -10.80
N PHE A 180 11.30 -15.71 -10.74
CA PHE A 180 10.17 -15.80 -9.82
C PHE A 180 10.64 -15.82 -8.36
N PRO A 181 9.92 -15.19 -7.42
CA PRO A 181 10.37 -15.00 -6.04
C PRO A 181 10.65 -16.27 -5.24
N TRP A 182 10.08 -17.40 -5.64
CA TRP A 182 10.23 -18.69 -4.99
C TRP A 182 11.31 -19.58 -5.62
N ALA A 183 11.98 -19.16 -6.69
CA ALA A 183 12.92 -19.99 -7.45
C ALA A 183 14.02 -20.63 -6.59
N MET A 184 14.52 -19.90 -5.60
CA MET A 184 15.58 -20.39 -4.70
C MET A 184 15.07 -21.40 -3.68
N ALA A 185 13.83 -21.25 -3.21
CA ALA A 185 13.26 -22.10 -2.16
C ALA A 185 12.51 -23.31 -2.73
N PHE A 186 12.00 -23.20 -3.96
CA PHE A 186 11.20 -24.19 -4.66
C PHE A 186 11.58 -24.20 -6.16
N PRO A 187 12.80 -24.67 -6.49
CA PRO A 187 13.31 -24.67 -7.87
C PRO A 187 12.47 -25.55 -8.82
N GLU A 188 11.77 -26.54 -8.29
CA GLU A 188 10.87 -27.44 -9.03
C GLU A 188 9.57 -26.77 -9.48
N LEU A 189 9.19 -25.63 -8.89
CA LEU A 189 7.94 -24.95 -9.16
C LEU A 189 8.13 -23.86 -10.22
N VAL A 190 8.23 -24.31 -11.47
CA VAL A 190 8.35 -23.43 -12.63
C VAL A 190 6.96 -23.19 -13.22
N PRO A 191 6.49 -21.93 -13.33
CA PRO A 191 5.24 -21.64 -14.04
C PRO A 191 5.34 -22.02 -15.52
N GLU A 192 4.30 -22.67 -16.05
CA GLU A 192 4.27 -23.10 -17.46
C GLU A 192 4.34 -21.93 -18.46
N ALA A 193 3.63 -20.84 -18.18
CA ALA A 193 3.50 -19.70 -19.10
C ALA A 193 3.39 -18.37 -18.33
N PRO A 194 4.46 -17.96 -17.60
CA PRO A 194 4.43 -16.78 -16.72
C PRO A 194 4.12 -15.49 -17.49
N GLU A 195 4.45 -15.43 -18.78
CA GLU A 195 4.17 -14.29 -19.64
C GLU A 195 2.69 -13.94 -19.80
N ARG A 196 1.79 -14.90 -19.55
CA ARG A 196 0.34 -14.64 -19.56
C ARG A 196 -0.11 -13.72 -18.43
N ALA A 197 0.71 -13.58 -17.39
CA ALA A 197 0.46 -12.70 -16.26
C ALA A 197 1.12 -11.32 -16.40
N TYR A 198 1.82 -11.05 -17.51
CA TYR A 198 2.45 -9.76 -17.74
C TYR A 198 1.42 -8.71 -18.17
N GLY A 199 1.85 -7.46 -18.11
CA GLY A 199 1.07 -6.30 -18.44
C GLY A 199 0.60 -5.54 -17.21
N PHE A 200 0.38 -4.24 -17.41
CA PHE A 200 -0.18 -3.37 -16.41
C PHE A 200 -1.70 -3.50 -16.33
N ASP A 201 -2.24 -3.48 -15.11
CA ASP A 201 -3.67 -3.43 -14.85
C ASP A 201 -4.10 -2.03 -14.39
N LEU A 202 -3.70 -1.03 -15.17
CA LEU A 202 -4.17 0.32 -14.96
C LEU A 202 -5.61 0.39 -15.45
N TRP A 203 -6.58 0.24 -14.57
CA TRP A 203 -8.02 0.28 -14.89
C TRP A 203 -8.46 1.48 -15.75
N TRP A 204 -7.72 2.60 -15.76
CA TRP A 204 -7.96 3.77 -16.62
C TRP A 204 -7.21 3.74 -17.98
N ALA A 205 -6.22 2.87 -18.16
CA ALA A 205 -5.38 2.81 -19.37
C ALA A 205 -5.35 1.40 -20.00
N ALA A 206 -5.88 0.39 -19.33
CA ALA A 206 -5.92 -0.99 -19.79
C ALA A 206 -6.95 -1.13 -20.92
N ARG A 207 -6.50 -1.53 -22.11
CA ARG A 207 -7.35 -1.86 -23.26
C ARG A 207 -7.95 -3.26 -23.14
N ARG A 208 -8.39 -3.70 -21.95
CA ARG A 208 -8.94 -5.05 -21.75
C ARG A 208 -10.47 -4.99 -21.72
N GLY A 209 -11.11 -4.97 -22.89
CA GLY A 209 -12.54 -5.30 -23.05
C GLY A 209 -13.52 -4.71 -22.02
N THR A 210 -13.19 -3.57 -21.41
CA THR A 210 -13.99 -2.91 -20.40
C THR A 210 -15.20 -2.26 -21.07
N SER A 211 -16.31 -2.17 -20.35
CA SER A 211 -17.46 -1.46 -20.89
C SER A 211 -17.10 0.02 -21.04
N ARG A 212 -17.55 0.66 -22.13
CA ARG A 212 -17.32 2.11 -22.36
C ARG A 212 -17.74 2.98 -21.16
N PHE A 213 -18.71 2.50 -20.38
CA PHE A 213 -19.13 3.13 -19.13
C PHE A 213 -18.01 3.17 -18.09
N LEU A 214 -17.34 2.04 -17.84
CA LEU A 214 -16.24 1.98 -16.89
C LEU A 214 -15.08 2.88 -17.36
N ASP A 215 -14.71 2.84 -18.64
CA ASP A 215 -13.62 3.67 -19.18
C ASP A 215 -13.88 5.18 -18.98
N TYR A 216 -15.12 5.61 -19.20
CA TYR A 216 -15.53 7.00 -19.03
C TYR A 216 -15.41 7.46 -17.56
N TRP A 217 -16.01 6.72 -16.63
CA TRP A 217 -15.96 7.06 -15.20
C TRP A 217 -14.54 6.95 -14.63
N SER A 218 -13.75 6.04 -15.18
CA SER A 218 -12.35 5.87 -14.81
C SER A 218 -11.50 7.04 -15.21
N SER A 219 -11.66 7.51 -16.45
CA SER A 219 -10.98 8.69 -16.96
C SER A 219 -11.37 9.93 -16.16
N LEU A 220 -12.66 10.10 -15.84
CA LEU A 220 -13.15 11.25 -15.08
C LEU A 220 -12.60 11.27 -13.65
N THR A 221 -12.53 10.11 -12.99
CA THR A 221 -11.97 9.97 -11.65
C THR A 221 -10.46 10.20 -11.65
N ALA A 222 -9.74 9.69 -12.66
CA ALA A 222 -8.30 9.93 -12.81
C ALA A 222 -7.98 11.42 -13.02
N ILE A 223 -8.76 12.12 -13.86
CA ILE A 223 -8.62 13.58 -14.06
C ILE A 223 -8.89 14.33 -12.75
N TRP A 224 -9.95 13.97 -12.03
CA TRP A 224 -10.31 14.63 -10.77
C TRP A 224 -9.22 14.44 -9.69
N LEU A 225 -8.69 13.22 -9.54
CA LEU A 225 -7.57 12.94 -8.64
C LEU A 225 -6.31 13.70 -9.04
N GLY A 226 -5.99 13.74 -10.34
CA GLY A 226 -4.88 14.52 -10.87
C GLY A 226 -4.98 16.00 -10.52
N ALA A 227 -6.17 16.60 -10.65
CA ALA A 227 -6.41 18.00 -10.31
C ALA A 227 -6.23 18.28 -8.80
N ILE A 228 -6.72 17.39 -7.92
CA ILE A 228 -6.55 17.53 -6.47
C ILE A 228 -5.09 17.40 -6.05
N LEU A 229 -4.40 16.39 -6.59
CA LEU A 229 -2.98 16.16 -6.32
C LEU A 229 -2.12 17.33 -6.78
N LEU A 230 -2.40 17.87 -7.97
CA LEU A 230 -1.70 19.04 -8.49
C LEU A 230 -1.90 20.26 -7.58
N LYS A 231 -3.13 20.49 -7.11
CA LYS A 231 -3.44 21.58 -6.17
C LYS A 231 -2.72 21.42 -4.84
N HIS A 232 -2.59 20.20 -4.32
CA HIS A 232 -1.85 19.92 -3.08
C HIS A 232 -0.34 20.02 -3.27
N LEU A 233 0.20 19.58 -4.41
CA LEU A 233 1.60 19.78 -4.75
C LEU A 233 1.93 21.29 -4.80
N GLN A 234 1.08 22.08 -5.48
CA GLN A 234 1.25 23.54 -5.55
C GLN A 234 1.19 24.21 -4.17
N SER A 235 0.32 23.75 -3.26
CA SER A 235 0.26 24.33 -1.91
C SER A 235 1.48 23.97 -1.05
N LEU A 236 2.05 22.77 -1.22
CA LEU A 236 3.30 22.37 -0.58
C LEU A 236 4.48 23.25 -1.02
N PHE A 237 4.55 23.62 -2.31
CA PHE A 237 5.59 24.50 -2.83
C PHE A 237 5.38 25.99 -2.49
N ARG A 238 4.15 26.44 -2.24
CA ARG A 238 3.87 27.83 -1.81
C ARG A 238 3.99 28.04 -0.31
N GLY A 239 3.93 26.97 0.49
CA GLY A 239 4.01 27.04 1.95
C GLY A 239 5.39 27.37 2.54
N SER A 240 6.44 27.48 1.72
CA SER A 240 7.80 27.85 2.15
C SER A 240 8.03 29.36 2.27
N ASP A 241 7.12 30.21 1.78
CA ASP A 241 7.38 31.65 1.61
C ASP A 241 6.87 32.53 2.78
N HIS A 242 6.33 31.95 3.85
CA HIS A 242 5.78 32.70 4.99
C HIS A 242 6.65 32.68 6.25
N GLY A 243 7.91 32.25 6.15
CA GLY A 243 8.86 32.19 7.27
C GLY A 243 9.76 33.42 7.50
N SER A 244 9.74 34.43 6.61
CA SER A 244 10.76 35.50 6.62
C SER A 244 10.24 36.94 6.58
N ALA A 245 8.94 37.18 6.78
CA ALA A 245 8.37 38.52 6.82
C ALA A 245 7.67 38.80 8.16
N GLY A 246 8.43 39.18 9.19
CA GLY A 246 7.81 39.48 10.49
C GLY A 246 8.75 39.83 11.65
N LEU A 247 9.86 40.53 11.41
CA LEU A 247 10.64 41.18 12.48
C LEU A 247 11.02 42.59 12.02
N ALA A 248 10.04 43.50 11.99
CA ALA A 248 10.33 44.93 12.05
C ALA A 248 10.60 45.29 13.52
N PRO A 249 11.73 45.91 13.88
CA PRO A 249 12.00 46.31 15.25
C PRO A 249 11.07 47.46 15.67
N PRO A 250 10.68 47.55 16.95
CA PRO A 250 9.81 48.61 17.43
C PRO A 250 10.55 49.96 17.35
N THR A 251 10.00 50.88 16.58
CA THR A 251 10.40 52.29 16.57
C THR A 251 10.14 52.88 17.94
N LYS A 252 11.22 53.29 18.62
CA LYS A 252 11.17 54.07 19.85
C LYS A 252 10.44 55.39 19.58
N GLN A 253 9.25 55.57 20.16
CA GLN A 253 8.72 56.91 20.42
C GLN A 253 9.62 57.56 21.47
N ARG A 254 10.30 58.64 21.08
CA ARG A 254 10.86 59.62 22.02
C ARG A 254 9.79 60.68 22.29
N SER A 255 9.75 61.07 23.56
CA SER A 255 9.01 62.17 24.21
C SER A 255 8.71 63.38 23.35
#